data_AF-N9UZS6-F1
#
_entry.id   AF-N9UZS6-F1
#
_cell.length_a   1.000
_cell.length_b   1.000
_cell.length_c   1.000
_cell.angle_alpha   90.00
_cell.angle_beta   90.00
_cell.angle_gamma   90.00
#
_symmetry.space_group_name_H-M   'P 1'
#
loop_
_entity.id
_entity.type
_entity.pdbx_description
1 polymer ?
#
loop_
_entity_poly.entity_id
_entity_poly.type
_entity_poly.pdbx_seq_one_letter_code
_entity_poly.pdbx_strand_id
1 'polypeptide(L)'
;MGGTNSKVQPQKKEVITIEQSEVLKSYKKWLVEWSSMSKGEIIYDSNTDSKLAKEFYSITFNKPNLYFITIDEMGNSFGAYFAKPVDKMDSWIYDEKNFIFVLNSNNRFSEPIKWNAKVGEQGGIRFYDKDINKLFEVGNGEFWGGMRFGMMELIILI
;
A
#
# COMPACT_ATOMS: atom_id res chain seq x y z
N MET A 1 -8.47 25.96 37.62
CA MET A 1 -9.57 25.31 36.86
C MET A 1 -9.46 25.75 35.41
N GLY A 2 -9.60 24.81 34.46
CA GLY A 2 -9.81 25.14 33.04
C GLY A 2 -8.62 24.91 32.10
N GLY A 3 -8.05 23.69 32.07
CA GLY A 3 -7.26 23.26 30.92
C GLY A 3 -8.22 22.92 29.77
N THR A 4 -8.20 23.70 28.70
CA THR A 4 -8.99 23.46 27.50
C THR A 4 -8.47 22.20 26.81
N ASN A 5 -9.15 21.08 27.03
CA ASN A 5 -9.06 19.91 26.16
C ASN A 5 -9.65 20.27 24.80
N SER A 6 -8.84 20.88 23.95
CA SER A 6 -9.12 20.97 22.52
C SER A 6 -9.00 19.56 21.95
N LYS A 7 -10.11 18.81 21.95
CA LYS A 7 -10.25 17.63 21.11
C LYS A 7 -10.15 18.12 19.67
N VAL A 8 -8.96 18.00 19.08
CA VAL A 8 -8.79 18.10 17.64
C VAL A 8 -9.59 16.93 17.07
N GLN A 9 -10.80 17.23 16.59
CA GLN A 9 -11.58 16.26 15.83
C GLN A 9 -10.78 15.97 14.56
N PRO A 10 -10.57 14.70 14.19
CA PRO A 10 -9.88 14.40 12.94
C PRO A 10 -10.68 15.04 11.80
N GLN A 11 -10.03 15.94 11.06
CA GLN A 11 -10.62 16.52 9.86
C GLN A 11 -10.97 15.35 8.93
N LYS A 12 -12.25 15.26 8.54
CA LYS A 12 -12.72 14.22 7.65
C LYS A 12 -12.05 14.42 6.29
N LYS A 13 -11.03 13.61 5.99
CA LYS A 13 -10.34 13.61 4.70
C LYS A 13 -11.36 13.33 3.59
N GLU A 14 -11.28 14.09 2.52
CA GLU A 14 -12.09 13.85 1.32
C GLU A 14 -11.72 12.47 0.74
N VAL A 15 -12.73 11.68 0.41
CA VAL A 15 -12.54 10.36 -0.19
C VAL A 15 -12.18 10.55 -1.66
N ILE A 16 -10.98 10.15 -2.05
CA ILE A 16 -10.48 10.22 -3.42
C ILE A 16 -10.60 8.84 -4.06
N THR A 17 -11.37 8.75 -5.14
CA THR A 17 -11.51 7.52 -5.94
C THR A 17 -10.36 7.35 -6.93
N ILE A 18 -10.15 6.14 -7.43
CA ILE A 18 -9.12 5.84 -8.45
C ILE A 18 -9.30 6.75 -9.69
N GLU A 19 -10.54 7.04 -10.08
CA GLU A 19 -10.89 7.86 -11.24
C GLU A 19 -10.50 9.33 -11.07
N GLN A 20 -10.50 9.81 -9.82
CA GLN A 20 -10.08 11.17 -9.49
C GLN A 20 -8.56 11.31 -9.39
N SER A 21 -7.82 10.20 -9.27
CA SER A 21 -6.36 10.21 -9.22
C SER A 21 -5.75 10.43 -10.60
N GLU A 22 -4.92 11.45 -10.75
CA GLU A 22 -4.20 11.69 -12.00
C GLU A 22 -3.26 10.54 -12.37
N VAL A 23 -2.67 9.90 -11.36
CA VAL A 23 -1.71 8.80 -11.53
C VAL A 23 -2.42 7.48 -11.78
N LEU A 24 -3.49 7.19 -11.03
CA LEU A 24 -4.07 5.84 -11.01
C LEU A 24 -5.22 5.63 -12.00
N LYS A 25 -5.86 6.70 -12.49
CA LYS A 25 -7.00 6.62 -13.41
C LYS A 25 -6.72 5.76 -14.64
N SER A 26 -5.51 5.82 -15.21
CA SER A 26 -5.10 5.06 -16.39
C SER A 26 -4.91 3.56 -16.10
N TYR A 27 -4.69 3.19 -14.84
CA TYR A 27 -4.46 1.81 -14.41
C TYR A 27 -5.69 1.15 -13.78
N LYS A 28 -6.80 1.87 -13.63
CA LYS A 28 -8.04 1.38 -13.01
C LYS A 28 -8.46 0.00 -13.53
N LYS A 29 -8.42 -0.21 -14.85
CA LYS A 29 -8.80 -1.50 -15.47
C LYS A 29 -8.05 -2.66 -14.84
N TRP A 30 -6.73 -2.54 -14.70
CA TRP A 30 -5.86 -3.59 -14.16
C TRP A 30 -6.06 -3.79 -12.66
N LEU A 31 -6.20 -2.71 -11.90
CA LEU A 31 -6.47 -2.77 -10.46
C LEU A 31 -7.80 -3.49 -10.18
N VAL A 32 -8.85 -3.18 -10.95
CA VAL A 32 -10.16 -3.84 -10.85
C VAL A 32 -10.07 -5.31 -11.25
N GLU A 33 -9.43 -5.61 -12.38
CA GLU A 33 -9.32 -6.98 -12.89
C GLU A 33 -8.51 -7.89 -11.94
N TRP A 34 -7.38 -7.40 -11.42
CA TRP A 34 -6.49 -8.21 -10.60
C TRP A 34 -7.00 -8.47 -9.18
N SER A 35 -7.76 -7.53 -8.60
CA SER A 35 -8.38 -7.69 -7.27
C SER A 35 -9.78 -8.28 -7.33
N SER A 36 -10.42 -8.29 -8.50
CA SER A 36 -11.87 -8.52 -8.65
C SER A 36 -12.76 -7.53 -7.90
N MET A 37 -12.22 -6.35 -7.55
CA MET A 37 -12.96 -5.29 -6.85
C MET A 37 -13.48 -4.25 -7.85
N SER A 38 -14.76 -3.89 -7.77
CA SER A 38 -15.38 -2.97 -8.72
C SER A 38 -15.07 -1.48 -8.50
N LYS A 39 -14.59 -1.14 -7.30
CA LYS A 39 -14.32 0.23 -6.83
C LYS A 39 -13.08 0.21 -5.96
N GLY A 40 -12.39 1.34 -5.91
CA GLY A 40 -11.37 1.55 -4.91
C GLY A 40 -11.20 3.00 -4.51
N GLU A 41 -10.70 3.19 -3.30
CA GLU A 41 -10.56 4.48 -2.64
C GLU A 41 -9.12 4.63 -2.13
N ILE A 42 -8.51 5.79 -2.37
CA ILE A 42 -7.22 6.14 -1.79
C ILE A 42 -7.44 6.45 -0.31
N ILE A 43 -6.87 5.62 0.55
CA ILE A 43 -6.95 5.78 2.01
C ILE A 43 -5.70 6.40 2.60
N TYR A 44 -4.57 6.30 1.91
CA TYR A 44 -3.30 6.91 2.31
C TYR A 44 -2.55 7.44 1.09
N ASP A 45 -1.98 8.62 1.22
CA ASP A 45 -1.09 9.24 0.24
C ASP A 45 0.00 10.01 0.97
N SER A 46 1.25 9.56 0.82
CA SER A 46 2.41 10.14 1.52
C SER A 46 2.72 11.60 1.18
N ASN A 47 2.13 12.16 0.11
CA ASN A 47 2.27 13.58 -0.24
C ASN A 47 1.31 14.47 0.57
N THR A 48 0.18 13.92 1.00
CA THR A 48 -0.88 14.67 1.70
C THR A 48 -1.03 14.25 3.16
N ASP A 49 -0.70 13.00 3.48
CA ASP A 49 -0.80 12.43 4.82
C ASP A 49 0.52 12.45 5.58
N SER A 50 0.42 12.25 6.89
CA SER A 50 1.56 12.07 7.77
C SER A 50 2.43 10.89 7.36
N LYS A 51 3.74 11.09 7.41
CA LYS A 51 4.75 10.04 7.20
C LYS A 51 5.07 9.29 8.50
N LEU A 52 4.37 9.59 9.59
CA LEU A 52 4.53 8.87 10.85
C LEU A 52 3.90 7.48 10.77
N ALA A 53 4.69 6.46 11.12
CA ALA A 53 4.27 5.06 11.06
C ALA A 53 2.95 4.78 11.81
N LYS A 54 2.76 5.39 12.99
CA LYS A 54 1.53 5.23 13.77
C LYS A 54 0.27 5.70 13.04
N GLU A 55 0.36 6.78 12.26
CA GLU A 55 -0.78 7.29 11.49
C GLU A 55 -1.03 6.45 10.24
N PHE A 56 0.04 6.01 9.57
CA PHE A 56 -0.06 5.03 8.50
C PHE A 56 -0.75 3.74 8.96
N TYR A 57 -0.38 3.21 10.14
CA TYR A 57 -1.00 2.01 10.68
C TYR A 57 -2.44 2.23 11.13
N SER A 58 -2.78 3.38 11.70
CA SER A 58 -4.18 3.65 12.09
C SER A 58 -5.13 3.65 10.88
N ILE A 59 -4.60 4.01 9.71
CA ILE A 59 -5.32 3.99 8.44
C ILE A 59 -5.38 2.56 7.86
N THR A 60 -4.27 1.85 7.81
CA THR A 60 -4.13 0.60 7.01
C THR A 60 -4.39 -0.69 7.79
N PHE A 61 -4.19 -0.70 9.10
CA PHE A 61 -4.30 -1.90 9.93
C PHE A 61 -5.73 -2.47 9.92
N ASN A 62 -5.81 -3.80 9.95
CA ASN A 62 -7.06 -4.57 9.92
C ASN A 62 -7.98 -4.27 8.70
N LYS A 63 -7.42 -3.77 7.58
CA LYS A 63 -8.15 -3.59 6.32
C LYS A 63 -7.72 -4.63 5.28
N PRO A 64 -8.67 -5.36 4.67
CA PRO A 64 -8.38 -6.28 3.58
C PRO A 64 -8.26 -5.54 2.23
N ASN A 65 -7.83 -6.28 1.21
CA ASN A 65 -7.80 -5.86 -0.20
C ASN A 65 -6.98 -4.58 -0.45
N LEU A 66 -5.81 -4.48 0.18
CA LEU A 66 -4.98 -3.28 0.07
C LEU A 66 -3.97 -3.39 -1.08
N TYR A 67 -3.90 -2.36 -1.90
CA TYR A 67 -2.77 -2.10 -2.79
C TYR A 67 -1.80 -1.12 -2.14
N PHE A 68 -0.52 -1.45 -2.12
CA PHE A 68 0.58 -0.59 -1.70
C PHE A 68 1.34 -0.17 -2.95
N ILE A 69 1.12 1.05 -3.44
CA ILE A 69 1.67 1.56 -4.71
C ILE A 69 2.75 2.57 -4.41
N THR A 70 3.97 2.28 -4.83
CA THR A 70 5.11 3.17 -4.76
C THR A 70 5.33 3.85 -6.10
N ILE A 71 5.56 5.16 -6.08
CA ILE A 71 5.96 5.95 -7.23
C ILE A 71 7.36 6.49 -6.93
N ASP A 72 8.32 6.18 -7.80
CA ASP A 72 9.69 6.70 -7.67
C ASP A 72 9.87 8.03 -8.41
N GLU A 73 10.99 8.71 -8.15
CA GLU A 73 11.34 10.01 -8.74
C GLU A 73 11.49 9.96 -10.28
N MET A 74 11.64 8.75 -10.85
CA MET A 74 11.71 8.54 -12.29
C MET A 74 10.33 8.27 -12.90
N GLY A 75 9.26 8.34 -12.11
CA GLY A 75 7.89 8.10 -12.53
C GLY A 75 7.53 6.62 -12.71
N ASN A 76 8.38 5.67 -12.29
CA ASN A 76 7.95 4.26 -12.26
C ASN A 76 6.92 4.07 -11.15
N SER A 77 5.94 3.20 -11.38
CA SER A 77 4.89 2.88 -10.42
C SER A 77 4.82 1.37 -10.25
N PHE A 78 5.03 0.88 -9.03
CA PHE A 78 5.10 -0.55 -8.72
C PHE A 78 4.65 -0.79 -7.28
N GLY A 79 4.40 -2.04 -6.91
CA GLY A 79 3.82 -2.29 -5.60
C GLY A 79 3.44 -3.73 -5.33
N ALA A 80 2.58 -3.90 -4.34
CA ALA A 80 2.04 -5.18 -3.94
C ALA A 80 0.58 -5.07 -3.50
N TYR A 81 -0.18 -6.15 -3.72
CA TYR A 81 -1.56 -6.30 -3.31
C TYR A 81 -1.67 -7.39 -2.25
N PHE A 82 -2.46 -7.11 -1.21
CA PHE A 82 -2.73 -8.03 -0.12
C PHE A 82 -4.22 -8.18 0.11
N ALA A 83 -4.74 -9.39 -0.11
CA ALA A 83 -6.16 -9.68 0.06
C ALA A 83 -6.56 -9.73 1.54
N LYS A 84 -5.73 -10.36 2.37
CA LYS A 84 -5.97 -10.48 3.83
C LYS A 84 -5.56 -9.20 4.57
N PRO A 85 -6.28 -8.86 5.65
CA PRO A 85 -5.90 -7.75 6.50
C PRO A 85 -4.59 -8.04 7.24
N VAL A 86 -3.76 -7.02 7.41
CA VAL A 86 -2.67 -7.06 8.38
C VAL A 86 -3.25 -6.76 9.76
N ASP A 87 -3.38 -7.80 10.58
CA ASP A 87 -4.02 -7.76 11.89
C ASP A 87 -3.04 -7.93 13.06
N LYS A 88 -1.74 -8.08 12.74
CA LYS A 88 -0.65 -8.23 13.71
C LYS A 88 0.59 -7.49 13.23
N MET A 89 1.25 -6.80 14.15
CA MET A 89 2.56 -6.21 13.91
C MET A 89 3.65 -7.27 14.01
N ASP A 90 4.79 -7.00 13.35
CA ASP A 90 6.01 -7.81 13.39
C ASP A 90 5.84 -9.28 13.01
N SER A 91 4.77 -9.58 12.27
CA SER A 91 4.40 -10.93 11.84
C SER A 91 4.11 -10.93 10.34
N TRP A 92 4.46 -12.03 9.67
CA TRP A 92 4.13 -12.21 8.27
C TRP A 92 2.68 -12.65 8.10
N ILE A 93 2.00 -12.01 7.16
CA ILE A 93 0.63 -12.35 6.75
C ILE A 93 0.69 -12.86 5.31
N TYR A 94 0.31 -14.13 5.13
CA TYR A 94 0.38 -14.83 3.84
C TYR A 94 -1.01 -15.11 3.27
N ASP A 95 -1.12 -15.00 1.95
CA ASP A 95 -2.30 -15.38 1.19
C ASP A 95 -1.92 -15.73 -0.25
N GLU A 96 -2.57 -16.71 -0.85
CA GLU A 96 -2.35 -17.12 -2.24
C GLU A 96 -2.76 -16.04 -3.26
N LYS A 97 -3.64 -15.12 -2.85
CA LYS A 97 -4.09 -13.98 -3.68
C LYS A 97 -3.14 -12.80 -3.62
N ASN A 98 -2.09 -12.86 -2.79
CA ASN A 98 -1.09 -11.81 -2.75
C ASN A 98 -0.25 -11.81 -4.02
N PHE A 99 0.07 -10.61 -4.52
CA PHE A 99 0.94 -10.47 -5.68
C PHE A 99 1.72 -9.17 -5.63
N ILE A 100 2.88 -9.15 -6.28
CA ILE A 100 3.61 -7.93 -6.59
C ILE A 100 3.29 -7.51 -8.03
N PHE A 101 3.42 -6.23 -8.34
CA PHE A 101 3.11 -5.72 -9.66
C PHE A 101 3.92 -4.49 -10.04
N VAL A 102 3.88 -4.19 -11.33
CA VAL A 102 4.38 -2.97 -11.94
C VAL A 102 3.26 -2.40 -12.80
N LEU A 103 2.93 -1.12 -12.58
CA LEU A 103 1.97 -0.35 -13.38
C LEU A 103 2.68 0.47 -14.48
N ASN A 104 3.78 1.14 -14.12
CA ASN A 104 4.64 1.85 -15.06
C ASN A 104 6.10 1.52 -14.78
N SER A 105 6.86 1.29 -15.83
CA SER A 105 8.29 0.99 -15.75
C SER A 105 9.11 1.71 -16.82
N ASN A 106 8.64 2.87 -17.29
CA ASN A 106 9.28 3.65 -18.35
C ASN A 106 9.56 2.79 -19.60
N ASN A 107 8.52 2.14 -20.11
CA ASN A 107 8.53 1.30 -21.31
C ASN A 107 9.35 -0.01 -21.21
N ARG A 108 9.86 -0.40 -20.03
CA ARG A 108 10.45 -1.75 -19.85
C ARG A 108 9.42 -2.88 -20.07
N PHE A 109 8.16 -2.62 -19.72
CA PHE A 109 7.01 -3.45 -20.05
C PHE A 109 6.03 -2.63 -20.87
N SER A 110 5.41 -3.24 -21.88
CA SER A 110 4.42 -2.59 -22.73
C SER A 110 3.07 -2.40 -22.03
N GLU A 111 2.79 -3.21 -21.01
CA GLU A 111 1.56 -3.18 -20.22
C GLU A 111 1.86 -3.47 -18.74
N PRO A 112 0.96 -3.07 -17.81
CA PRO A 112 1.04 -3.48 -16.42
C PRO A 112 1.10 -5.00 -16.26
N ILE A 113 1.95 -5.45 -15.35
CA ILE A 113 2.22 -6.87 -15.11
C ILE A 113 2.21 -7.16 -13.61
N LYS A 114 1.71 -8.34 -13.24
CA LYS A 114 1.74 -8.85 -11.87
C LYS A 114 2.38 -10.23 -11.78
N TRP A 115 2.92 -10.54 -10.61
CA TRP A 115 3.50 -11.84 -10.28
C TRP A 115 2.96 -12.32 -8.93
N ASN A 116 2.38 -13.52 -8.93
CA ASN A 116 1.98 -14.21 -7.70
C ASN A 116 3.19 -14.95 -7.12
N ALA A 117 3.05 -15.43 -5.88
CA ALA A 117 4.02 -16.38 -5.32
C ALA A 117 4.15 -17.63 -6.21
N LYS A 118 5.35 -18.23 -6.25
CA LYS A 118 5.55 -19.49 -6.96
C LYS A 118 4.76 -20.60 -6.26
N VAL A 119 4.42 -21.65 -7.01
CA VAL A 119 3.77 -22.84 -6.46
C VAL A 119 4.66 -23.42 -5.34
N GLY A 120 4.08 -23.59 -4.15
CA GLY A 120 4.79 -24.08 -2.96
C GLY A 120 5.51 -23.00 -2.14
N GLU A 121 5.57 -21.77 -2.63
CA GLU A 121 6.15 -20.62 -1.92
C GLU A 121 5.05 -19.75 -1.30
N GLN A 122 5.36 -19.06 -0.22
CA GLN A 122 4.46 -18.07 0.38
C GLN A 122 4.87 -16.66 -0.03
N GLY A 123 3.91 -15.78 -0.31
CA GLY A 123 4.13 -14.34 -0.50
C GLY A 123 3.30 -13.56 0.50
N GLY A 124 3.92 -12.68 1.26
CA GLY A 124 3.28 -12.01 2.37
C GLY A 124 3.73 -10.58 2.59
N ILE A 125 3.09 -9.95 3.57
CA ILE A 125 3.41 -8.63 4.09
C ILE A 125 3.65 -8.70 5.58
N ARG A 126 4.53 -7.84 6.07
CA ARG A 126 4.77 -7.62 7.50
C ARG A 126 4.81 -6.13 7.78
N PHE A 127 4.04 -5.68 8.78
CA PHE A 127 4.17 -4.33 9.34
C PHE A 127 5.17 -4.32 10.50
N TYR A 128 5.85 -3.19 10.72
CA TYR A 128 6.90 -3.06 11.73
C TYR A 128 6.50 -2.15 12.89
N ASP A 129 6.54 -2.66 14.12
CA ASP A 129 6.38 -1.82 15.32
C ASP A 129 7.74 -1.50 15.97
N LYS A 130 8.67 -2.48 15.93
CA LYS A 130 9.99 -2.37 16.56
C LYS A 130 11.06 -1.61 15.77
N ASP A 131 10.87 -1.45 14.46
CA ASP A 131 11.81 -0.74 13.58
C ASP A 131 11.15 0.54 13.07
N ILE A 132 11.51 1.67 13.69
CA ILE A 132 10.94 2.99 13.36
C ILE A 132 11.27 3.45 11.93
N ASN A 133 12.23 2.81 11.24
CA ASN A 133 12.66 3.20 9.91
C ASN A 133 11.99 2.40 8.80
N LYS A 134 11.08 1.48 9.14
CA LYS A 134 10.35 0.64 8.18
C LYS A 134 8.86 0.68 8.49
N LEU A 135 8.04 0.84 7.45
CA LEU A 135 6.58 0.71 7.58
C LEU A 135 6.16 -0.74 7.40
N PHE A 136 6.61 -1.33 6.29
CA PHE A 136 6.29 -2.70 5.95
C PHE A 136 7.38 -3.33 5.08
N GLU A 137 7.28 -4.64 4.94
CA GLU A 137 8.07 -5.43 4.01
C GLU A 137 7.17 -6.41 3.27
N VAL A 138 7.53 -6.69 2.02
CA VAL A 138 6.88 -7.68 1.16
C VAL A 138 7.89 -8.76 0.82
N GLY A 139 7.50 -10.04 0.94
CA GLY A 139 8.40 -11.16 0.72
C GLY A 139 7.88 -12.47 1.31
N ASN A 140 8.79 -13.41 1.58
CA ASN A 140 8.45 -14.73 2.14
C ASN A 140 9.15 -15.04 3.47
N GLY A 141 9.88 -14.08 4.06
CA GLY A 141 10.71 -14.27 5.25
C GLY A 141 12.13 -14.78 4.95
N GLU A 142 12.41 -15.26 3.73
CA GLU A 142 13.74 -15.68 3.26
C GLU A 142 14.30 -14.79 2.12
N PHE A 143 13.41 -14.20 1.32
CA PHE A 143 13.70 -13.29 0.20
C PHE A 143 13.23 -11.87 0.54
N TRP A 144 14.15 -10.90 0.38
CA TRP A 144 14.03 -9.56 0.93
C TRP A 144 13.54 -8.54 -0.10
N GLY A 145 12.51 -7.77 0.27
CA GLY A 145 11.99 -6.62 -0.45
C GLY A 145 11.53 -5.55 0.53
N GLY A 146 12.47 -4.98 1.28
CA GLY A 146 12.18 -3.93 2.27
C GLY A 146 12.04 -2.56 1.62
N MET A 147 10.93 -1.86 1.87
CA MET A 147 10.78 -0.46 1.48
C MET A 147 11.25 0.47 2.59
N ARG A 148 12.24 1.33 2.30
CA ARG A 148 12.69 2.42 3.18
C ARG A 148 12.17 3.75 2.66
N PHE A 149 11.60 4.59 3.53
CA PHE A 149 11.05 5.88 3.13
C PHE A 149 12.07 7.01 3.30
N GLY A 150 12.25 7.79 2.23
CA GLY A 150 13.13 8.94 2.17
C GLY A 150 13.20 9.61 0.78
N MET A 151 12.91 8.87 -0.30
CA MET A 151 13.00 9.33 -1.70
C MET A 151 11.88 8.80 -2.62
N MET A 152 10.74 8.33 -2.10
CA MET A 152 9.65 7.75 -2.91
C MET A 152 8.28 8.18 -2.39
N GLU A 153 7.27 8.19 -3.25
CA GLU A 153 5.86 8.44 -2.88
C GLU A 153 5.13 7.10 -2.72
N LEU A 154 4.20 7.00 -1.76
CA LEU A 154 3.40 5.81 -1.48
C LEU A 154 1.92 6.17 -1.41
N ILE A 155 1.14 5.49 -2.24
CA ILE A 155 -0.32 5.56 -2.26
C ILE A 155 -0.87 4.19 -1.86
N ILE A 156 -1.85 4.17 -0.96
CA ILE A 156 -2.58 2.95 -0.58
C ILE A 156 -4.05 3.11 -0.87
N LEU A 157 -4.62 2.06 -1.43
CA LEU A 157 -6.03 1.98 -1.78
C LEU A 157 -6.65 0.64 -1.40
N ILE A 158 -7.96 0.67 -1.15
CA ILE A 158 -8.84 -0.49 -0.86
C ILE A 158 -9.66 -0.84 -2.09
#